data_AF-A0A485AWJ3-F1
#
_entry.id   AF-A0A485AWJ3-F1
#
_cell.length_a   1.000
_cell.length_b   1.000
_cell.length_c   1.000
_cell.angle_alpha   90.00
_cell.angle_beta   90.00
_cell.angle_gamma   90.00
#
_symmetry.space_group_name_H-M   'P 1'
#
loop_
_entity.id
_entity.type
_entity.pdbx_description
1 polymer ?
#
loop_
_entity_poly.entity_id
_entity_poly.type
_entity_poly.pdbx_seq_one_letter_code
_entity_poly.pdbx_strand_id
1 'polypeptide(L)'
;MDVNVHPAKHEVRFHQSRLVHDFIYQGVLSVLQQQLSAPLAGEDEGQPPRLQIPENRIAAGANHFAQPVSAREPAAARYGRETPREPSSSSGGASTGWPHAQPGYQKQQGALYRQLLETPAAERKSSAPAPAAEGLSGHSQSFGRVLTIVEGDCALLERNGRLALLALPVAERWLRQAQLTPAGEPVCGQPLLIPLRLKVSGAEKDALAKAQAALVTLGIDLQSDAQHLTVRAVPLPLRQQNLQILIPELIGYLAQRNAFDVGDIAQWIARNLASEHAQWNMAQAISVLADVERLCPQLVKAPPGGLLQPVDLNSAMNALKDE
;
A
#
# COMPACT_ATOMS: atom_id res chain seq x y z
N MET A 1 21.55 -23.78 -7.38
CA MET A 1 20.60 -23.32 -8.41
C MET A 1 21.44 -22.91 -9.60
N ASP A 2 21.11 -23.37 -10.81
CA ASP A 2 21.74 -22.86 -12.02
C ASP A 2 20.82 -21.78 -12.58
N VAL A 3 21.15 -20.51 -12.33
CA VAL A 3 20.29 -19.38 -12.68
C VAL A 3 20.90 -18.68 -13.88
N ASN A 4 20.52 -19.14 -15.08
CA ASN A 4 20.75 -18.39 -16.30
C ASN A 4 19.60 -17.40 -16.49
N VAL A 5 19.76 -16.17 -15.97
CA VAL A 5 18.71 -15.14 -15.98
C VAL A 5 18.63 -14.51 -17.38
N HIS A 6 17.64 -14.93 -18.16
CA HIS A 6 17.24 -14.26 -19.41
C HIS A 6 15.77 -13.84 -19.31
N PRO A 7 15.39 -12.60 -19.69
CA PRO A 7 14.02 -12.06 -19.50
C PRO A 7 12.88 -12.89 -20.10
N ALA A 8 13.20 -13.77 -21.05
CA ALA A 8 12.25 -14.64 -21.76
C ALA A 8 12.13 -16.06 -21.19
N LYS A 9 12.90 -16.42 -20.15
CA LYS A 9 12.81 -17.75 -19.50
C LYS A 9 12.09 -17.64 -18.17
N HIS A 10 10.92 -18.27 -18.07
CA HIS A 10 10.08 -18.31 -16.85
C HIS A 10 10.35 -19.54 -15.96
N GLU A 11 11.35 -20.37 -16.29
CA GLU A 11 11.69 -21.56 -15.51
C GLU A 11 13.04 -21.41 -14.79
N VAL A 12 13.11 -21.93 -13.57
CA VAL A 12 14.35 -22.03 -12.79
C VAL A 12 14.73 -23.51 -12.68
N ARG A 13 15.95 -23.87 -13.10
CA ARG A 13 16.44 -25.25 -13.05
C ARG A 13 17.27 -25.49 -11.78
N PHE A 14 16.85 -26.48 -11.00
CA PHE A 14 17.58 -26.91 -9.80
C PHE A 14 18.56 -28.03 -10.16
N HIS A 15 19.78 -27.98 -9.61
CA HIS A 15 20.80 -29.03 -9.80
C HIS A 15 20.33 -30.40 -9.28
N GLN A 16 19.59 -30.42 -8.16
CA GLN A 16 18.81 -31.59 -7.72
C GLN A 16 17.32 -31.23 -7.64
N SER A 17 16.61 -31.32 -8.77
CA SER A 17 15.16 -31.09 -8.84
C SER A 17 14.35 -32.06 -7.97
N ARG A 18 14.79 -33.33 -7.87
CA ARG A 18 14.11 -34.37 -7.08
C ARG A 18 14.09 -34.05 -5.58
N LEU A 19 15.19 -33.53 -5.03
CA LEU A 19 15.26 -33.16 -3.61
C LEU A 19 14.34 -31.99 -3.26
N VAL A 20 14.21 -31.01 -4.17
CA VAL A 20 13.29 -29.88 -3.98
C VAL A 20 11.83 -30.34 -4.05
N HIS A 21 11.53 -31.22 -5.00
CA HIS A 21 10.20 -31.82 -5.11
C HIS A 21 9.82 -32.59 -3.84
N ASP A 22 10.72 -33.46 -3.35
CA ASP A 22 10.48 -34.26 -2.15
C ASP A 22 10.34 -33.37 -0.90
N PHE A 23 11.09 -32.27 -0.81
CA PHE A 23 10.95 -31.26 0.25
C PHE A 23 9.57 -30.58 0.24
N ILE A 24 9.13 -30.09 -0.92
CA ILE A 24 7.82 -29.43 -1.04
C ILE A 24 6.71 -30.43 -0.75
N TYR A 25 6.82 -31.65 -1.29
CA TYR A 25 5.85 -32.72 -1.09
C TYR A 25 5.72 -33.08 0.39
N GLN A 26 6.83 -33.29 1.10
CA GLN A 26 6.82 -33.57 2.54
C GLN A 26 6.28 -32.40 3.36
N GLY A 27 6.61 -31.16 3.00
CA GLY A 27 6.09 -29.96 3.68
C GLY A 27 4.56 -29.84 3.57
N VAL A 28 4.02 -30.02 2.36
CA VAL A 28 2.56 -29.97 2.13
C VAL A 28 1.87 -31.14 2.84
N LEU A 29 2.44 -32.34 2.77
CA LEU A 29 1.88 -33.54 3.40
C LEU A 29 1.87 -33.43 4.93
N SER A 30 2.91 -32.83 5.51
CA SER A 30 3.00 -32.52 6.95
C SER A 30 1.91 -31.54 7.39
N VAL A 31 1.69 -30.45 6.66
CA VAL A 31 0.66 -29.45 7.00
C VAL A 31 -0.75 -30.05 6.89
N LEU A 32 -1.01 -30.81 5.83
CA LEU A 32 -2.30 -31.48 5.65
C LEU A 32 -2.57 -32.50 6.77
N GLN A 33 -1.59 -33.31 7.15
CA GLN A 33 -1.74 -34.24 8.28
C GLN A 33 -1.95 -33.52 9.61
N GLN A 34 -1.31 -32.37 9.82
CA GLN A 34 -1.54 -31.53 11.00
C GLN A 34 -2.98 -31.00 11.06
N GLN A 35 -3.57 -30.63 9.92
CA GLN A 35 -4.96 -30.21 9.85
C GLN A 35 -5.96 -31.35 10.05
N LEU A 36 -5.65 -32.55 9.56
CA LEU A 36 -6.49 -33.75 9.76
C LEU A 36 -6.43 -34.30 11.20
N SER A 37 -5.37 -33.96 11.95
CA SER A 37 -5.16 -34.45 13.33
C SER A 37 -5.63 -33.48 14.41
N ALA A 38 -6.29 -32.38 14.03
CA ALA A 38 -6.85 -31.42 14.98
C ALA A 38 -8.08 -32.04 15.70
N PRO A 39 -8.03 -32.33 17.01
CA PRO A 39 -9.19 -32.80 17.74
C PRO A 39 -10.20 -31.66 17.88
N LEU A 40 -11.49 -31.98 17.74
CA LEU A 40 -12.58 -31.08 18.12
C LEU A 40 -12.38 -30.61 19.57
N ALA A 41 -12.49 -29.30 19.75
CA ALA A 41 -12.13 -28.55 20.95
C ALA A 41 -12.73 -29.13 22.24
N GLY A 42 -11.86 -29.28 23.24
CA GLY A 42 -12.19 -29.34 24.66
C GLY A 42 -11.33 -28.30 25.38
N GLU A 43 -12.02 -27.39 26.04
CA GLU A 43 -11.59 -26.28 26.90
C GLU A 43 -10.28 -26.53 27.68
N ASP A 44 -9.28 -25.64 27.53
CA ASP A 44 -8.50 -25.08 28.66
C ASP A 44 -7.68 -23.84 28.21
N GLU A 45 -7.67 -22.80 29.04
CA GLU A 45 -6.86 -21.59 28.85
C GLU A 45 -5.37 -21.88 29.11
N GLY A 46 -4.48 -21.49 28.17
CA GLY A 46 -3.05 -21.38 28.48
C GLY A 46 -2.09 -21.55 27.30
N GLN A 47 -1.61 -20.41 26.78
CA GLN A 47 -0.51 -20.22 25.82
C GLN A 47 -0.76 -20.57 24.34
N PRO A 48 -0.36 -19.69 23.39
CA PRO A 48 -0.40 -20.00 21.97
C PRO A 48 0.63 -21.10 21.65
N PRO A 49 0.29 -22.09 20.81
CA PRO A 49 1.23 -23.13 20.42
C PRO A 49 2.39 -22.51 19.65
N ARG A 50 3.61 -22.65 20.16
CA ARG A 50 4.82 -22.31 19.43
C ARG A 50 4.87 -23.18 18.17
N LEU A 51 4.85 -22.54 17.00
CA LEU A 51 5.14 -23.17 15.71
C LEU A 51 6.52 -23.82 15.78
N GLN A 52 6.58 -25.13 16.04
CA GLN A 52 7.81 -25.89 15.91
C GLN A 52 8.04 -26.17 14.41
N ILE A 53 8.76 -25.26 13.77
CA ILE A 53 9.28 -25.48 12.42
C ILE A 53 10.36 -26.57 12.54
N PRO A 54 10.25 -27.72 11.84
CA PRO A 54 11.30 -28.73 11.89
C PRO A 54 12.60 -28.14 11.33
N GLU A 55 13.64 -28.05 12.16
CA GLU A 55 14.96 -27.59 11.72
C GLU A 55 15.60 -28.62 10.79
N ASN A 56 15.48 -28.39 9.48
CA ASN A 56 16.15 -29.20 8.46
C ASN A 56 17.62 -28.75 8.31
N ARG A 57 18.46 -29.11 9.31
CA ARG A 57 19.83 -28.59 9.49
C ARG A 57 20.91 -29.19 8.58
N ILE A 58 20.61 -30.15 7.71
CA ILE A 58 21.67 -30.95 7.07
C ILE A 58 22.15 -30.34 5.73
N ALA A 59 21.38 -29.45 5.10
CA ALA A 59 21.71 -28.92 3.75
C ALA A 59 22.00 -27.41 3.68
N ALA A 60 21.73 -26.64 4.74
CA ALA A 60 22.09 -25.23 4.81
C ALA A 60 23.38 -25.08 5.61
N GLY A 61 24.50 -24.82 4.92
CA GLY A 61 25.75 -24.45 5.57
C GLY A 61 25.55 -23.30 6.57
N ALA A 62 26.46 -23.17 7.54
CA ALA A 62 26.35 -22.18 8.60
C ALA A 62 26.19 -20.74 8.05
N ASN A 63 25.17 -20.02 8.54
CA ASN A 63 24.97 -18.61 8.22
C ASN A 63 26.09 -17.75 8.83
N HIS A 64 27.14 -17.44 8.06
CA HIS A 64 28.23 -16.56 8.50
C HIS A 64 27.77 -15.11 8.79
N PHE A 65 26.61 -14.70 8.28
CA PHE A 65 26.01 -13.38 8.54
C PHE A 65 25.24 -13.30 9.87
N ALA A 66 24.99 -14.44 10.53
CA ALA A 66 24.31 -14.48 11.82
C ALA A 66 25.30 -14.59 13.00
N GLN A 67 26.60 -14.64 12.74
CA GLN A 67 27.60 -14.54 13.80
C GLN A 67 27.76 -13.08 14.23
N PRO A 68 27.65 -12.76 15.53
CA PRO A 68 28.06 -11.45 16.01
C PRO A 68 29.55 -11.29 15.71
N VAL A 69 29.90 -10.27 14.93
CA VAL A 69 31.29 -9.89 14.69
C VAL A 69 31.89 -9.56 16.05
N SER A 70 32.80 -10.41 16.54
CA SER A 70 33.59 -10.08 17.71
C SER A 70 34.42 -8.85 17.35
N ALA A 71 34.08 -7.73 17.99
CA ALA A 71 34.83 -6.48 17.88
C ALA A 71 36.28 -6.78 18.29
N ARG A 72 37.14 -6.91 17.28
CA ARG A 72 38.58 -7.05 17.48
C ARG A 72 39.07 -5.68 17.90
N GLU A 73 39.22 -5.50 19.21
CA GLU A 73 39.88 -4.33 19.79
C GLU A 73 41.21 -4.11 19.07
N PRO A 74 41.49 -2.91 18.53
CA PRO A 74 42.78 -2.64 17.91
C PRO A 74 43.82 -2.62 19.04
N ALA A 75 44.65 -3.66 19.07
CA ALA A 75 45.82 -3.71 19.93
C ALA A 75 46.68 -2.46 19.66
N ALA A 76 46.85 -1.66 20.71
CA ALA A 76 47.67 -0.46 20.70
C ALA A 76 49.08 -0.76 20.18
N ALA A 77 49.59 0.15 19.35
CA ALA A 77 50.94 0.14 18.83
C ALA A 77 51.97 0.07 19.96
N ARG A 78 52.74 -1.02 20.02
CA ARG A 78 53.98 -1.08 20.79
C ARG A 78 55.17 -0.97 19.83
N TYR A 79 55.85 0.17 19.91
CA TYR A 79 57.19 0.34 19.38
C TYR A 79 58.19 -0.50 20.20
N GLY A 80 59.11 -1.18 19.50
CA GLY A 80 60.45 -1.40 20.03
C GLY A 80 61.01 -2.83 19.99
N ARG A 81 61.96 -3.00 19.05
CA ARG A 81 63.31 -3.59 19.19
C ARG A 81 63.56 -4.97 18.57
N GLU A 82 64.60 -4.94 17.74
CA GLU A 82 65.21 -5.99 16.93
C GLU A 82 65.89 -7.09 17.75
N THR A 83 65.81 -8.33 17.27
CA THR A 83 66.87 -9.36 17.37
C THR A 83 66.76 -10.34 16.19
N PRO A 84 67.86 -10.77 15.55
CA PRO A 84 67.83 -11.59 14.34
C PRO A 84 68.04 -13.09 14.62
N ARG A 85 67.32 -13.97 13.90
CA ARG A 85 67.75 -15.36 13.63
C ARG A 85 66.92 -16.04 12.52
N GLU A 86 67.60 -16.54 11.50
CA GLU A 86 67.14 -17.49 10.47
C GLU A 86 67.34 -18.97 10.94
N PRO A 87 67.08 -20.01 10.12
CA PRO A 87 65.82 -20.40 9.46
C PRO A 87 65.51 -21.93 9.64
N SER A 88 64.27 -22.38 9.43
CA SER A 88 64.02 -23.76 8.91
C SER A 88 62.59 -24.02 8.40
N SER A 89 62.56 -24.47 7.14
CA SER A 89 61.62 -25.38 6.43
C SER A 89 60.19 -25.64 6.96
N SER A 90 59.18 -25.39 6.13
CA SER A 90 58.54 -26.45 5.31
C SER A 90 57.37 -25.95 4.43
N SER A 91 57.39 -26.45 3.19
CA SER A 91 56.38 -26.60 2.14
C SER A 91 55.10 -25.74 2.07
N GLY A 92 55.02 -24.95 0.99
CA GLY A 92 54.16 -25.27 -0.14
C GLY A 92 52.67 -24.89 -0.05
N GLY A 93 52.30 -23.79 -0.71
CA GLY A 93 50.90 -23.47 -1.01
C GLY A 93 50.77 -22.08 -1.65
N ALA A 94 50.75 -22.04 -2.98
CA ALA A 94 50.85 -20.84 -3.80
C ALA A 94 49.77 -19.78 -3.53
N SER A 95 50.21 -18.53 -3.40
CA SER A 95 49.39 -17.33 -3.49
C SER A 95 48.87 -17.15 -4.92
N THR A 96 47.55 -17.21 -5.12
CA THR A 96 46.88 -16.61 -6.27
C THR A 96 46.43 -15.21 -5.87
N GLY A 97 47.33 -14.24 -6.04
CA GLY A 97 47.02 -12.82 -5.94
C GLY A 97 46.13 -12.41 -7.10
N TRP A 98 44.95 -11.89 -6.78
CA TRP A 98 44.05 -11.26 -7.74
C TRP A 98 44.66 -9.93 -8.22
N PRO A 99 44.79 -9.65 -9.53
CA PRO A 99 45.59 -8.51 -10.02
C PRO A 99 44.97 -7.10 -9.81
N HIS A 100 43.89 -6.97 -9.03
CA HIS A 100 43.21 -5.68 -8.85
C HIS A 100 42.65 -5.41 -7.45
N ALA A 101 43.14 -6.11 -6.42
CA ALA A 101 42.89 -5.70 -5.04
C ALA A 101 43.73 -4.46 -4.70
N GLN A 102 43.23 -3.28 -5.07
CA GLN A 102 43.75 -2.01 -4.58
C GLN A 102 43.72 -2.02 -3.03
N PRO A 103 44.82 -1.63 -2.36
CA PRO A 103 44.88 -1.63 -0.92
C PRO A 103 44.21 -0.38 -0.36
N GLY A 104 43.28 -0.59 0.57
CA GLY A 104 42.93 0.40 1.58
C GLY A 104 41.65 1.19 1.31
N TYR A 105 40.78 1.14 2.32
CA TYR A 105 39.72 2.12 2.50
C TYR A 105 40.31 3.54 2.49
N GLN A 106 40.12 4.27 1.39
CA GLN A 106 40.59 5.64 1.27
C GLN A 106 39.62 6.55 2.03
N LYS A 107 40.06 7.10 3.18
CA LYS A 107 39.22 7.90 4.10
C LYS A 107 38.42 9.01 3.40
N GLN A 108 38.97 9.57 2.32
CA GLN A 108 38.31 10.61 1.52
C GLN A 108 37.09 10.08 0.74
N GLN A 109 37.18 8.87 0.19
CA GLN A 109 36.06 8.22 -0.54
C GLN A 109 34.98 7.72 0.44
N GLY A 110 35.38 7.25 1.63
CA GLY A 110 34.47 6.89 2.70
C GLY A 110 33.68 8.08 3.28
N ALA A 111 34.28 9.27 3.33
CA ALA A 111 33.59 10.50 3.74
C ALA A 111 32.52 10.92 2.73
N LEU A 112 32.82 10.81 1.44
CA LEU A 112 31.88 11.14 0.36
C LEU A 112 30.69 10.16 0.32
N TYR A 113 30.94 8.88 0.56
CA TYR A 113 29.89 7.87 0.69
C TYR A 113 29.02 8.09 1.94
N ARG A 114 29.61 8.54 3.06
CA ARG A 114 28.85 8.95 4.25
C ARG A 114 27.96 10.15 3.97
N GLN A 115 28.46 11.13 3.24
CA GLN A 115 27.73 12.34 2.88
C GLN A 115 26.57 12.06 1.91
N LEU A 116 26.67 10.99 1.09
CA LEU A 116 25.58 10.53 0.22
C LEU A 116 24.51 9.71 0.98
N LEU A 117 24.88 9.07 2.10
CA LEU A 117 23.96 8.36 2.99
C LEU A 117 23.34 9.27 4.06
N GLU A 118 23.90 10.47 4.25
CA GLU A 118 23.31 11.54 5.04
C GLU A 118 22.16 12.18 4.26
N THR A 119 21.00 11.53 4.32
CA THR A 119 19.73 12.17 3.98
C THR A 119 19.53 13.34 4.95
N PRO A 120 19.34 14.59 4.48
CA PRO A 120 19.06 15.70 5.40
C PRO A 120 17.79 15.35 6.16
N ALA A 121 17.90 15.27 7.49
CA ALA A 121 16.74 15.23 8.35
C ALA A 121 15.97 16.52 8.10
N ALA A 122 14.92 16.44 7.28
CA ALA A 122 13.92 17.48 7.24
C ALA A 122 13.54 17.75 8.69
N GLU A 123 13.76 18.98 9.13
CA GLU A 123 13.32 19.46 10.43
C GLU A 123 11.80 19.24 10.50
N ARG A 124 11.39 18.08 11.01
CA ARG A 124 10.08 17.91 11.59
C ARG A 124 10.06 18.88 12.74
N LYS A 125 9.50 20.06 12.50
CA LYS A 125 8.98 20.95 13.52
C LYS A 125 8.17 20.07 14.46
N SER A 126 8.77 19.70 15.58
CA SER A 126 8.14 18.96 16.65
C SER A 126 7.10 19.89 17.24
N SER A 127 5.87 19.82 16.73
CA SER A 127 4.74 20.27 17.51
C SER A 127 4.75 19.43 18.78
N ALA A 128 4.87 20.09 19.93
CA ALA A 128 4.76 19.47 21.24
C ALA A 128 3.55 18.51 21.28
N PRO A 129 3.64 17.38 22.02
CA PRO A 129 2.47 16.55 22.24
C PRO A 129 1.44 17.40 22.97
N ALA A 130 0.35 17.71 22.28
CA ALA A 130 -0.84 18.23 22.93
C ALA A 130 -1.24 17.23 24.04
N PRO A 131 -1.69 17.71 25.21
CA PRO A 131 -2.14 16.82 26.27
C PRO A 131 -3.20 15.87 25.71
N ALA A 132 -3.13 14.62 26.15
CA ALA A 132 -4.06 13.56 25.78
C ALA A 132 -5.49 14.11 25.78
N ALA A 133 -6.10 14.13 24.60
CA ALA A 133 -7.48 14.52 24.44
C ALA A 133 -8.33 13.60 25.33
N GLU A 134 -9.02 14.22 26.28
CA GLU A 134 -10.14 13.62 26.99
C GLU A 134 -11.09 12.95 26.00
N GLY A 135 -11.64 11.79 26.36
CA GLY A 135 -12.46 10.98 25.49
C GLY A 135 -13.54 11.76 24.74
N LEU A 136 -13.43 11.73 23.41
CA LEU A 136 -14.55 11.72 22.45
C LEU A 136 -15.68 12.77 22.68
N SER A 137 -15.34 14.05 22.82
CA SER A 137 -16.27 15.16 22.60
C SER A 137 -16.44 15.53 21.11
N GLY A 138 -15.98 14.66 20.19
CA GLY A 138 -16.08 14.84 18.73
C GLY A 138 -17.43 14.47 18.10
N HIS A 139 -18.35 13.83 18.83
CA HIS A 139 -19.61 13.30 18.28
C HIS A 139 -20.66 14.37 17.90
N SER A 140 -20.46 15.64 18.27
CA SER A 140 -21.44 16.69 17.95
C SER A 140 -21.42 17.08 16.46
N GLN A 141 -20.30 16.86 15.77
CA GLN A 141 -20.08 17.22 14.36
C GLN A 141 -19.81 16.00 13.45
N SER A 142 -20.12 14.78 13.90
CA SER A 142 -19.97 13.55 13.11
C SER A 142 -21.33 13.00 12.65
N PHE A 143 -21.33 12.01 11.75
CA PHE A 143 -22.54 11.31 11.32
C PHE A 143 -23.18 10.47 12.44
N GLY A 144 -22.42 10.15 13.49
CA GLY A 144 -22.87 9.38 14.64
C GLY A 144 -22.16 8.03 14.75
N ARG A 145 -22.76 7.11 15.49
CA ARG A 145 -22.25 5.75 15.67
C ARG A 145 -22.90 4.81 14.65
N VAL A 146 -22.08 4.04 13.92
CA VAL A 146 -22.56 2.94 13.07
C VAL A 146 -23.05 1.80 13.94
N LEU A 147 -24.32 1.42 13.78
CA LEU A 147 -24.96 0.33 14.51
C LEU A 147 -24.88 -1.00 13.76
N THR A 148 -25.26 -1.00 12.48
CA THR A 148 -25.26 -2.19 11.64
C THR A 148 -25.24 -1.83 10.15
N ILE A 149 -24.93 -2.80 9.29
CA ILE A 149 -25.10 -2.72 7.84
C ILE A 149 -26.46 -3.32 7.48
N VAL A 150 -27.24 -2.60 6.68
CA VAL A 150 -28.57 -2.96 6.19
C VAL A 150 -28.47 -3.20 4.70
N GLU A 151 -29.04 -4.30 4.22
CA GLU A 151 -29.11 -4.68 2.78
C GLU A 151 -27.74 -4.74 2.05
N GLY A 152 -26.64 -4.72 2.80
CA GLY A 152 -25.28 -4.86 2.28
C GLY A 152 -24.64 -3.58 1.75
N ASP A 153 -25.38 -2.47 1.62
CA ASP A 153 -24.91 -1.19 1.08
C ASP A 153 -25.31 0.05 1.89
N CYS A 154 -26.16 -0.11 2.91
CA CYS A 154 -26.59 0.96 3.78
C CYS A 154 -26.07 0.77 5.21
N ALA A 155 -25.76 1.86 5.90
CA ALA A 155 -25.38 1.85 7.31
C ALA A 155 -26.46 2.48 8.16
N LEU A 156 -26.90 1.78 9.20
CA LEU A 156 -27.77 2.34 10.24
C LEU A 156 -26.90 3.10 11.25
N LEU A 157 -27.22 4.36 11.47
CA LEU A 157 -26.49 5.29 12.31
C LEU A 157 -27.35 5.74 13.48
N GLU A 158 -26.71 5.98 14.64
CA GLU A 158 -27.30 6.63 15.79
C GLU A 158 -26.58 7.95 16.08
N ARG A 159 -27.36 9.03 16.18
CA ARG A 159 -26.86 10.35 16.57
C ARG A 159 -27.85 11.03 17.50
N ASN A 160 -27.42 11.32 18.73
CA ASN A 160 -28.23 12.00 19.75
C ASN A 160 -29.61 11.33 19.97
N GLY A 161 -29.66 10.00 19.97
CA GLY A 161 -30.89 9.22 20.13
C GLY A 161 -31.79 9.17 18.90
N ARG A 162 -31.36 9.72 17.75
CA ARG A 162 -32.07 9.60 16.47
C ARG A 162 -31.38 8.57 15.59
N LEU A 163 -32.18 7.73 14.94
CA LEU A 163 -31.69 6.79 13.94
C LEU A 163 -31.74 7.41 12.55
N ALA A 164 -30.73 7.13 11.75
CA ALA A 164 -30.68 7.50 10.34
C ALA A 164 -30.07 6.37 9.53
N LEU A 165 -30.54 6.21 8.29
CA LEU A 165 -29.97 5.30 7.31
C LEU A 165 -29.08 6.10 6.36
N LEU A 166 -27.84 5.64 6.16
CA LEU A 166 -26.88 6.25 5.26
C LEU A 166 -26.50 5.31 4.12
N ALA A 167 -26.53 5.82 2.89
CA ALA A 167 -26.12 5.07 1.70
C ALA A 167 -24.58 5.09 1.53
N LEU A 168 -23.92 3.95 1.75
CA LEU A 168 -22.47 3.85 1.71
C LEU A 168 -21.88 4.11 0.32
N PRO A 169 -22.45 3.60 -0.80
CA PRO A 169 -21.96 3.91 -2.14
C PRO A 169 -22.00 5.41 -2.46
N VAL A 170 -23.01 6.12 -1.93
CA VAL A 170 -23.13 7.57 -2.12
C VAL A 170 -22.04 8.29 -1.32
N ALA A 171 -21.81 7.90 -0.06
CA ALA A 171 -20.74 8.45 0.77
C ALA A 171 -19.35 8.22 0.14
N GLU A 172 -19.10 7.01 -0.35
CA GLU A 172 -17.87 6.61 -1.03
C GLU A 172 -17.60 7.44 -2.29
N ARG A 173 -18.64 7.73 -3.07
CA ARG A 173 -18.54 8.63 -4.22
C ARG A 173 -18.15 10.06 -3.81
N TRP A 174 -18.77 10.61 -2.76
CA TRP A 174 -18.39 11.92 -2.24
C TRP A 174 -16.94 11.94 -1.74
N LEU A 175 -16.51 10.87 -1.07
CA LEU A 175 -15.14 10.70 -0.63
C LEU A 175 -14.17 10.72 -1.81
N ARG A 176 -14.42 9.91 -2.85
CA ARG A 176 -13.60 9.87 -4.07
C ARG A 176 -13.54 11.23 -4.76
N GLN A 177 -14.67 11.92 -4.88
CA GLN A 177 -14.69 13.27 -5.46
C GLN A 177 -13.79 14.23 -4.68
N ALA A 178 -13.84 14.21 -3.34
CA ALA A 178 -13.01 15.07 -2.50
C ALA A 178 -11.52 14.69 -2.56
N GLN A 179 -11.18 13.41 -2.68
CA GLN A 179 -9.80 12.95 -2.86
C GLN A 179 -9.21 13.33 -4.23
N LEU A 180 -10.06 13.44 -5.25
CA LEU A 180 -9.67 13.85 -6.60
C LEU A 180 -9.66 15.37 -6.79
N THR A 181 -10.45 16.10 -6.01
CA THR A 181 -10.53 17.56 -6.13
C THR A 181 -9.33 18.20 -5.41
N PRO A 182 -8.50 19.00 -6.11
CA PRO A 182 -7.33 19.63 -5.49
C PRO A 182 -7.76 20.68 -4.46
N ALA A 183 -7.38 20.48 -3.19
CA ALA A 183 -7.67 21.41 -2.09
C ALA A 183 -6.61 22.52 -1.94
N GLY A 184 -6.02 22.97 -3.06
CA GLY A 184 -5.00 24.02 -3.12
C GLY A 184 -3.64 23.56 -3.67
N GLU A 185 -3.31 22.28 -3.53
CA GLU A 185 -2.14 21.65 -4.17
C GLU A 185 -2.59 20.66 -5.26
N PRO A 186 -1.84 20.53 -6.38
CA PRO A 186 -2.15 19.57 -7.41
C PRO A 186 -2.07 18.15 -6.85
N VAL A 187 -3.02 17.30 -7.25
CA VAL A 187 -3.05 15.91 -6.78
C VAL A 187 -1.82 15.19 -7.35
N CYS A 188 -1.01 14.58 -6.48
CA CYS A 188 0.19 13.87 -6.91
C CYS A 188 -0.18 12.59 -7.67
N GLY A 189 0.13 12.56 -8.96
CA GLY A 189 -0.03 11.37 -9.81
C GLY A 189 1.04 10.32 -9.51
N GLN A 190 0.62 9.06 -9.35
CA GLN A 190 1.52 7.94 -9.18
C GLN A 190 1.80 7.25 -10.52
N PRO A 191 3.07 7.09 -10.93
CA PRO A 191 3.41 6.48 -12.21
C PRO A 191 2.97 5.02 -12.27
N LEU A 192 2.38 4.63 -13.40
CA LEU A 192 1.99 3.25 -13.70
C LEU A 192 3.23 2.39 -13.88
N LEU A 193 3.20 1.16 -13.33
CA LEU A 193 4.28 0.18 -13.52
C LEU A 193 4.45 -0.16 -15.01
N ILE A 194 3.32 -0.22 -15.72
CA ILE A 194 3.24 -0.44 -17.15
C ILE A 194 2.36 0.68 -17.72
N PRO A 195 2.89 1.57 -18.57
CA PRO A 195 2.09 2.58 -19.23
C PRO A 195 0.97 1.95 -20.06
N LEU A 196 -0.26 2.46 -19.92
CA LEU A 196 -1.42 1.95 -20.64
C LEU A 196 -1.55 2.67 -21.98
N ARG A 197 -1.44 1.93 -23.09
CA ARG A 197 -1.60 2.46 -24.45
C ARG A 197 -3.00 2.18 -24.98
N LEU A 198 -3.70 3.23 -25.40
CA LEU A 198 -5.06 3.19 -25.92
C LEU A 198 -5.09 3.80 -27.33
N LYS A 199 -5.99 3.31 -28.18
CA LYS A 199 -6.23 3.90 -29.51
C LYS A 199 -7.22 5.06 -29.36
N VAL A 200 -6.93 6.19 -29.97
CA VAL A 200 -7.76 7.40 -29.90
C VAL A 200 -7.95 8.02 -31.28
N SER A 201 -9.15 8.55 -31.53
CA SER A 201 -9.50 9.26 -32.76
C SER A 201 -8.93 10.68 -32.80
N GLY A 202 -8.96 11.33 -33.96
CA GLY A 202 -8.47 12.72 -34.12
C GLY A 202 -9.22 13.72 -33.25
N ALA A 203 -10.56 13.66 -33.25
CA ALA A 203 -11.40 14.58 -32.47
C ALA A 203 -11.18 14.44 -30.94
N GLU A 204 -11.00 13.21 -30.46
CA GLU A 204 -10.71 12.94 -29.05
C GLU A 204 -9.36 13.50 -28.61
N LYS A 205 -8.36 13.51 -29.50
CA LYS A 205 -7.06 14.13 -29.20
C LYS A 205 -7.15 15.63 -29.06
N ASP A 206 -7.93 16.28 -29.91
CA ASP A 206 -8.12 17.73 -29.82
C ASP A 206 -8.82 18.10 -28.50
N ALA A 207 -9.77 17.28 -28.05
CA ALA A 207 -10.40 17.44 -26.73
C ALA A 207 -9.40 17.20 -25.58
N LEU A 208 -8.58 16.15 -25.66
CA LEU A 208 -7.54 15.84 -24.67
C LEU A 208 -6.48 16.94 -24.57
N ALA A 209 -6.04 17.51 -25.69
CA ALA A 209 -5.09 18.61 -25.71
C ALA A 209 -5.63 19.84 -24.97
N LYS A 210 -6.93 20.14 -25.11
CA LYS A 210 -7.60 21.22 -24.37
C LYS A 210 -7.78 20.89 -22.88
N ALA A 211 -8.09 19.64 -22.55
CA ALA A 211 -8.31 19.18 -21.18
C ALA A 211 -7.02 18.87 -20.40
N GLN A 212 -5.86 18.87 -21.06
CA GLN A 212 -4.60 18.39 -20.48
C GLN A 212 -4.21 19.13 -19.19
N ALA A 213 -4.40 20.44 -19.13
CA ALA A 213 -4.11 21.22 -17.92
C ALA A 213 -4.96 20.79 -16.72
N ALA A 214 -6.26 20.54 -16.93
CA ALA A 214 -7.16 20.06 -15.90
C ALA A 214 -6.79 18.64 -15.45
N LEU A 215 -6.47 17.76 -16.40
CA LEU A 215 -6.08 16.36 -16.11
C LEU A 215 -4.77 16.26 -15.33
N VAL A 216 -3.77 17.09 -15.66
CA VAL A 216 -2.52 17.18 -14.90
C VAL A 216 -2.77 17.66 -13.48
N THR A 217 -3.69 18.61 -13.30
CA THR A 217 -4.08 19.11 -11.96
C THR A 217 -4.74 18.01 -11.11
N LEU A 218 -5.48 17.10 -11.75
CA LEU A 218 -6.04 15.88 -11.14
C LEU A 218 -5.01 14.77 -10.91
N GLY A 219 -3.74 14.95 -11.31
CA GLY A 219 -2.70 13.94 -11.19
C GLY A 219 -2.76 12.85 -12.26
N ILE A 220 -3.45 13.10 -13.38
CA ILE A 220 -3.54 12.19 -14.53
C ILE A 220 -2.58 12.67 -15.61
N ASP A 221 -1.49 11.92 -15.82
CA ASP A 221 -0.52 12.20 -16.88
C ASP A 221 -0.82 11.36 -18.12
N LEU A 222 -1.21 12.04 -19.18
CA LEU A 222 -1.53 11.48 -20.49
C LEU A 222 -0.58 12.03 -21.54
N GLN A 223 0.05 11.14 -22.30
CA GLN A 223 0.89 11.48 -23.43
C GLN A 223 0.23 11.01 -24.73
N SER A 224 -0.11 11.94 -25.62
CA SER A 224 -0.64 11.63 -26.94
C SER A 224 0.48 11.39 -27.97
N ASP A 225 0.34 10.33 -28.75
CA ASP A 225 1.17 9.94 -29.91
C ASP A 225 0.30 9.98 -31.19
N ALA A 226 0.88 9.70 -32.37
CA ALA A 226 0.25 9.84 -33.69
C ALA A 226 -1.10 9.12 -33.86
N GLN A 227 -1.32 7.97 -33.22
CA GLN A 227 -2.61 7.24 -33.23
C GLN A 227 -3.00 6.67 -31.86
N HIS A 228 -2.16 6.90 -30.85
CA HIS A 228 -2.28 6.26 -29.55
C HIS A 228 -2.17 7.28 -28.43
N LEU A 229 -2.78 6.98 -27.29
CA LEU A 229 -2.67 7.70 -26.04
C LEU A 229 -1.98 6.79 -25.03
N THR A 230 -0.97 7.28 -24.35
CA THR A 230 -0.25 6.55 -23.30
C THR A 230 -0.54 7.20 -21.95
N VAL A 231 -1.19 6.46 -21.05
CA VAL A 231 -1.37 6.86 -19.65
C VAL A 231 -0.10 6.52 -18.90
N ARG A 232 0.54 7.54 -18.28
CA ARG A 232 1.81 7.36 -17.54
C ARG A 232 1.61 7.40 -16.04
N ALA A 233 0.73 8.26 -15.53
CA ALA A 233 0.45 8.39 -14.10
C ALA A 233 -1.04 8.64 -13.86
N VAL A 234 -1.52 8.17 -12.71
CA VAL A 234 -2.90 8.38 -12.24
C VAL A 234 -2.88 8.66 -10.73
N PRO A 235 -3.86 9.41 -10.19
CA PRO A 235 -3.95 9.63 -8.75
C PRO A 235 -4.26 8.33 -7.99
N LEU A 236 -3.94 8.31 -6.69
CA LEU A 236 -4.08 7.13 -5.84
C LEU A 236 -5.47 6.46 -5.89
N PRO A 237 -6.60 7.19 -5.87
CA PRO A 237 -7.94 6.57 -5.92
C PRO A 237 -8.21 5.80 -7.22
N LEU A 238 -7.49 6.09 -8.31
CA LEU A 238 -7.65 5.42 -9.60
C LEU A 238 -6.71 4.22 -9.78
N ARG A 239 -5.79 3.99 -8.86
CA ARG A 239 -4.72 2.99 -8.99
C ARG A 239 -5.25 1.56 -9.11
N GLN A 240 -6.30 1.24 -8.35
CA GLN A 240 -6.87 -0.11 -8.27
C GLN A 240 -8.01 -0.34 -9.26
N GLN A 241 -8.34 0.68 -10.05
CA GLN A 241 -9.50 0.70 -10.92
C GLN A 241 -9.16 0.19 -12.32
N ASN A 242 -10.16 -0.26 -13.06
CA ASN A 242 -9.95 -0.73 -14.43
C ASN A 242 -9.78 0.47 -15.39
N LEU A 243 -8.53 0.94 -15.49
CA LEU A 243 -8.15 2.07 -16.34
C LEU A 243 -8.43 1.82 -17.83
N GLN A 244 -8.51 0.56 -18.28
CA GLN A 244 -8.83 0.22 -19.67
C GLN A 244 -10.29 0.52 -20.02
N ILE A 245 -11.17 0.61 -19.03
CA ILE A 245 -12.58 0.99 -19.22
C ILE A 245 -12.76 2.47 -18.87
N LEU A 246 -12.24 2.90 -17.72
CA LEU A 246 -12.44 4.25 -17.21
C LEU A 246 -11.84 5.33 -18.13
N ILE A 247 -10.62 5.12 -18.65
CA ILE A 247 -9.95 6.15 -19.44
C ILE A 247 -10.64 6.36 -20.81
N PRO A 248 -11.02 5.31 -21.57
CA PRO A 248 -11.85 5.50 -22.77
C PRO A 248 -13.18 6.20 -22.50
N GLU A 249 -13.88 5.85 -21.42
CA GLU A 249 -15.13 6.54 -21.07
C GLU A 249 -14.88 8.02 -20.72
N LEU A 250 -13.80 8.32 -19.99
CA LEU A 250 -13.40 9.69 -19.68
C LEU A 250 -13.11 10.48 -20.95
N ILE A 251 -12.39 9.89 -21.90
CA ILE A 251 -12.10 10.51 -23.19
C ILE A 251 -13.40 10.80 -23.96
N GLY A 252 -14.32 9.84 -23.99
CA GLY A 252 -15.64 10.00 -24.60
C GLY A 252 -16.46 11.12 -23.95
N TYR A 253 -16.37 11.27 -22.63
CA TYR A 253 -16.98 12.37 -21.88
C TYR A 253 -16.34 13.72 -22.20
N LEU A 254 -15.01 13.79 -22.25
CA LEU A 254 -14.28 15.01 -22.58
C LEU A 254 -14.54 15.46 -24.03
N ALA A 255 -14.70 14.51 -24.97
CA ALA A 255 -15.00 14.81 -26.37
C ALA A 255 -16.36 15.50 -26.57
N GLN A 256 -17.31 15.33 -25.64
CA GLN A 256 -18.64 15.95 -25.69
C GLN A 256 -18.69 17.32 -24.99
N ARG A 257 -17.63 17.69 -24.25
CA ARG A 257 -17.58 18.90 -23.43
C ARG A 257 -16.79 20.01 -24.14
N ASN A 258 -17.25 21.24 -23.96
CA ASN A 258 -16.55 22.45 -24.42
C ASN A 258 -15.83 23.20 -23.30
N ALA A 259 -16.16 22.91 -22.04
CA ALA A 259 -15.54 23.48 -20.85
C ALA A 259 -14.99 22.35 -19.96
N PHE A 260 -13.77 22.52 -19.47
CA PHE A 260 -13.02 21.53 -18.71
C PHE A 260 -12.74 22.07 -17.30
N ASP A 261 -13.74 21.99 -16.43
CA ASP A 261 -13.54 22.28 -15.01
C ASP A 261 -13.03 21.03 -14.27
N VAL A 262 -12.09 21.25 -13.35
CA VAL A 262 -11.47 20.19 -12.55
C VAL A 262 -12.50 19.54 -11.64
N GLY A 263 -13.41 20.34 -11.06
CA GLY A 263 -14.49 19.85 -10.20
C GLY A 263 -15.46 18.93 -10.94
N ASP A 264 -15.91 19.35 -12.13
CA ASP A 264 -16.80 18.56 -12.99
C ASP A 264 -16.17 17.23 -13.43
N ILE A 265 -14.88 17.24 -13.78
CA ILE A 265 -14.15 16.03 -14.18
C ILE A 265 -13.99 15.10 -12.98
N ALA A 266 -13.58 15.62 -11.81
CA ALA A 266 -13.46 14.83 -10.58
C ALA A 266 -14.81 14.22 -10.17
N GLN A 267 -15.89 14.98 -10.27
CA GLN A 267 -17.24 14.51 -9.97
C GLN A 267 -17.69 13.42 -10.95
N TRP A 268 -17.40 13.58 -12.25
CA TRP A 268 -17.72 12.57 -13.25
C TRP A 268 -16.94 11.28 -12.98
N ILE A 269 -15.63 11.37 -12.73
CA ILE A 269 -14.80 10.22 -12.39
C ILE A 269 -15.37 9.52 -11.14
N ALA A 270 -15.65 10.26 -10.06
CA ALA A 270 -16.20 9.69 -8.84
C ALA A 270 -17.54 8.98 -9.02
N ARG A 271 -18.35 9.38 -10.02
CA ARG A 271 -19.63 8.74 -10.37
C ARG A 271 -19.46 7.47 -11.21
N ASN A 272 -18.47 7.46 -12.10
CA ASN A 272 -18.20 6.36 -13.01
C ASN A 272 -17.29 5.28 -12.41
N LEU A 273 -16.66 5.57 -11.27
CA LEU A 273 -15.93 4.59 -10.50
C LEU A 273 -16.90 3.56 -9.91
N ALA A 274 -16.69 2.29 -10.25
CA ALA A 274 -17.41 1.20 -9.63
C ALA A 274 -17.08 1.15 -8.13
N SER A 275 -18.10 0.97 -7.29
CA SER A 275 -17.85 0.60 -5.89
C SER A 275 -17.08 -0.71 -5.86
N GLU A 276 -15.95 -0.70 -5.15
CA GLU A 276 -15.09 -1.87 -4.99
C GLU A 276 -15.76 -2.95 -4.10
N HIS A 277 -16.81 -2.56 -3.39
CA HIS A 277 -17.48 -3.39 -2.39
C HIS A 277 -18.83 -3.89 -2.91
N ALA A 278 -18.89 -5.18 -3.24
CA ALA A 278 -20.16 -5.87 -3.51
C ALA A 278 -20.98 -6.07 -2.23
N GLN A 279 -20.32 -6.18 -1.07
CA GLN A 279 -20.93 -6.23 0.26
C GLN A 279 -20.07 -5.42 1.23
N TRP A 280 -20.71 -4.53 1.99
CA TRP A 280 -20.04 -3.68 2.98
C TRP A 280 -19.96 -4.36 4.34
N ASN A 281 -18.83 -4.18 5.02
CA ASN A 281 -18.66 -4.55 6.41
C ASN A 281 -18.64 -3.33 7.36
N MET A 282 -18.79 -3.58 8.65
CA MET A 282 -18.82 -2.53 9.67
C MET A 282 -17.54 -1.68 9.69
N ALA A 283 -16.36 -2.30 9.57
CA ALA A 283 -15.08 -1.59 9.63
C ALA A 283 -14.88 -0.66 8.42
N GLN A 284 -15.28 -1.10 7.21
CA GLN A 284 -15.26 -0.32 5.98
C GLN A 284 -16.21 0.86 6.08
N ALA A 285 -17.44 0.64 6.56
CA ALA A 285 -18.40 1.72 6.76
C ALA A 285 -17.88 2.78 7.74
N ILE A 286 -17.32 2.36 8.88
CA ILE A 286 -16.72 3.28 9.86
C ILE A 286 -15.54 4.05 9.24
N SER A 287 -14.65 3.37 8.51
CA SER A 287 -13.50 4.02 7.86
C SER A 287 -13.93 5.06 6.83
N VAL A 288 -14.87 4.70 5.95
CA VAL A 288 -15.38 5.63 4.92
C VAL A 288 -16.05 6.83 5.57
N LEU A 289 -16.87 6.63 6.60
CA LEU A 289 -17.51 7.74 7.30
C LEU A 289 -16.49 8.66 7.98
N ALA A 290 -15.48 8.11 8.65
CA ALA A 290 -14.42 8.91 9.26
C ALA A 290 -13.65 9.74 8.21
N ASP A 291 -13.36 9.15 7.05
CA ASP A 291 -12.69 9.85 5.95
C ASP A 291 -13.58 10.92 5.32
N VAL A 292 -14.89 10.66 5.18
CA VAL A 292 -15.87 11.65 4.68
C VAL A 292 -16.03 12.80 5.67
N GLU A 293 -16.06 12.55 6.97
CA GLU A 293 -16.10 13.60 7.99
C GLU A 293 -14.86 14.49 7.94
N ARG A 294 -13.69 13.89 7.70
CA ARG A 294 -12.42 14.62 7.57
C ARG A 294 -12.35 15.47 6.31
N LEU A 295 -12.73 14.91 5.16
CA LEU A 295 -12.55 15.55 3.85
C LEU A 295 -13.75 16.37 3.38
N CYS A 296 -14.95 16.08 3.90
CA CYS A 296 -16.22 16.69 3.49
C CYS A 296 -17.06 17.16 4.69
N PRO A 297 -16.56 18.10 5.52
CA PRO A 297 -17.31 18.60 6.68
C PRO A 297 -18.67 19.23 6.32
N GLN A 298 -18.82 19.71 5.08
CA GLN A 298 -20.08 20.24 4.54
C GLN A 298 -21.20 19.18 4.50
N LEU A 299 -20.87 17.91 4.23
CA LEU A 299 -21.87 16.84 4.15
C LEU A 299 -22.43 16.47 5.52
N VAL A 300 -21.64 16.66 6.58
CA VAL A 300 -22.10 16.40 7.95
C VAL A 300 -23.04 17.50 8.44
N LYS A 301 -22.82 18.74 7.99
CA LYS A 301 -23.67 19.90 8.33
C LYS A 301 -25.01 19.86 7.58
N ALA A 302 -24.97 19.54 6.29
CA ALA A 302 -26.15 19.51 5.42
C ALA A 302 -26.09 18.28 4.51
N PRO A 303 -26.45 17.08 5.02
CA PRO A 303 -26.44 15.88 4.22
C PRO A 303 -27.56 15.94 3.16
N PRO A 304 -27.26 15.66 1.88
CA PRO A 304 -28.30 15.55 0.87
C PRO A 304 -29.19 14.34 1.17
N GLY A 305 -30.46 14.40 0.78
CA GLY A 305 -31.41 13.29 1.01
C GLY A 305 -31.03 11.97 0.35
N GLY A 306 -30.17 11.98 -0.68
CA GLY A 306 -29.61 10.76 -1.25
C GLY A 306 -28.49 10.11 -0.43
N LEU A 307 -27.95 10.81 0.57
CA LEU A 307 -26.88 10.31 1.44
C LEU A 307 -27.41 9.81 2.77
N LEU A 308 -28.25 10.59 3.45
CA LEU A 308 -28.74 10.27 4.79
C LEU A 308 -30.25 10.53 4.89
N GLN A 309 -30.98 9.55 5.41
CA GLN A 309 -32.41 9.62 5.64
C GLN A 309 -32.73 9.30 7.11
N PRO A 310 -33.52 10.13 7.81
CA PRO A 310 -33.94 9.81 9.17
C PRO A 310 -34.90 8.60 9.17
N VAL A 311 -34.72 7.70 10.13
CA VAL A 311 -35.62 6.54 10.32
C VAL A 311 -36.67 6.92 11.36
N ASP A 312 -37.93 6.97 10.95
CA ASP A 312 -39.03 7.29 11.87
C ASP A 312 -39.41 6.06 12.70
N LEU A 313 -39.12 6.12 14.00
CA LEU A 313 -39.49 5.09 14.97
C LEU A 313 -40.85 5.36 15.62
N ASN A 314 -41.45 6.53 15.44
CA ASN A 314 -42.67 6.90 16.15
C ASN A 314 -43.84 5.98 15.81
N SER A 315 -43.96 5.57 14.54
CA SER A 315 -44.99 4.62 14.11
C SER A 315 -44.86 3.27 14.82
N ALA A 316 -43.64 2.75 14.99
CA ALA A 316 -43.39 1.49 15.67
C ALA A 316 -43.58 1.62 17.19
N MET A 317 -43.13 2.73 17.78
CA MET A 317 -43.29 3.00 19.20
C MET A 317 -44.75 3.18 19.62
N ASN A 318 -45.58 3.80 18.77
CA ASN A 318 -47.02 3.93 19.03
C ASN A 318 -47.71 2.56 18.96
N ALA A 319 -47.40 1.74 17.95
CA ALA A 319 -47.93 0.39 17.85
C ALA A 319 -47.59 -0.50 19.06
N LEU A 320 -46.44 -0.28 19.71
CA LEU A 320 -46.04 -1.00 20.93
C LEU A 320 -46.67 -0.46 22.23
N LYS A 321 -47.25 0.74 22.20
CA LYS A 321 -47.90 1.37 23.37
C LYS A 321 -49.42 1.25 23.34
N ASP A 322 -50.00 0.92 22.19
CA ASP A 322 -51.44 0.72 21.99
C ASP A 322 -51.91 -0.72 22.34
N GLU A 323 -51.07 -1.52 23.03
CA GLU A 323 -51.48 -2.73 23.78
C GLU A 323 -51.67 -2.44 25.27
#